data_AF-A0A4Y3VVA5-F1
#
_entry.id   AF-A0A4Y3VVA5-F1
#
_cell.length_a   1.000
_cell.length_b   1.000
_cell.length_c   1.000
_cell.angle_alpha   90.00
_cell.angle_beta   90.00
_cell.angle_gamma   90.00
#
_symmetry.space_group_name_H-M   'P 1'
#
loop_
_entity.id
_entity.type
_entity.pdbx_description
1 polymer ?
#
loop_
_entity_poly.entity_id
_entity_poly.type
_entity_poly.pdbx_seq_one_letter_code
_entity_poly.pdbx_strand_id
1 'polypeptide(L)' 'MQIGEAKAVCRGCPVLQKCLDWAVKVDPVAGIWGGATESERRAMRRVRDPRH' A
#
# COMPACT_ATOMS: atom_id res chain seq x y z
N MET A 1 -6.67 -11.12 -12.01
CA MET A 1 -8.00 -11.19 -11.37
C MET A 1 -7.93 -10.80 -9.89
N GLN A 2 -7.14 -11.48 -9.05
CA GLN A 2 -7.15 -11.32 -7.59
C GLN A 2 -6.70 -9.94 -7.04
N ILE A 3 -5.71 -9.28 -7.68
CA ILE A 3 -5.23 -7.94 -7.23
C ILE A 3 -6.33 -6.87 -7.39
N GLY A 4 -7.11 -6.93 -8.47
CA GLY A 4 -8.15 -5.95 -8.76
C GLY A 4 -9.29 -5.99 -7.75
N GLU A 5 -9.69 -7.20 -7.34
CA GLU A 5 -10.73 -7.45 -6.34
C GLU A 5 -10.31 -6.96 -4.95
N ALA A 6 -9.09 -7.29 -4.53
CA ALA A 6 -8.54 -6.81 -3.26
C ALA A 6 -8.41 -5.27 -3.22
N LYS A 7 -7.98 -4.66 -4.34
CA LYS A 7 -7.97 -3.20 -4.46
C LYS A 7 -9.38 -2.61 -4.43
N ALA A 8 -10.39 -3.30 -4.96
CA ALA A 8 -11.78 -2.86 -4.90
C ALA A 8 -12.33 -2.82 -3.48
N VAL A 9 -12.03 -3.83 -2.67
CA VAL A 9 -12.36 -3.85 -1.23
C VAL A 9 -11.69 -2.67 -0.52
N CYS A 10 -10.40 -2.43 -0.80
CA CYS A 10 -9.66 -1.32 -0.19
C CYS A 10 -10.33 0.04 -0.44
N ARG A 11 -10.88 0.29 -1.64
CA ARG A 11 -11.50 1.59 -1.99
C ARG A 11 -12.68 1.98 -1.11
N GLY A 12 -13.38 1.02 -0.50
CA GLY A 12 -14.47 1.27 0.45
C GLY A 12 -14.03 1.39 1.90
N CYS A 13 -12.73 1.23 2.20
CA CYS A 13 -12.24 1.16 3.57
C CYS A 13 -12.08 2.57 4.18
N PRO A 14 -12.71 2.88 5.33
CA PRO A 14 -12.64 4.20 5.96
C PRO A 14 -11.23 4.54 6.48
N VAL A 15 -10.35 3.54 6.62
CA VAL A 15 -8.97 3.72 7.08
C VAL A 15 -7.94 3.48 5.97
N LEU A 16 -8.34 3.53 4.69
CA LEU A 16 -7.46 3.28 3.55
C LEU A 16 -6.14 4.07 3.63
N GLN A 17 -6.21 5.37 3.89
CA GLN A 17 -5.00 6.21 3.98
C GLN A 17 -4.12 5.83 5.17
N LYS A 18 -4.71 5.62 6.35
CA LYS A 18 -3.96 5.19 7.55
C LYS A 18 -3.29 3.82 7.34
N CYS A 19 -4.00 2.90 6.69
CA CYS A 19 -3.49 1.58 6.31
C CYS A 19 -2.30 1.70 5.33
N LEU A 20 -2.44 2.53 4.30
CA LEU A 20 -1.37 2.78 3.33
C LEU A 20 -0.13 3.40 3.99
N ASP A 21 -0.32 4.43 4.82
CA ASP A 21 0.76 5.14 5.48
C ASP A 21 1.56 4.25 6.44
N TRP A 22 0.86 3.36 7.15
CA TRP A 22 1.51 2.34 7.96
C TRP A 22 2.26 1.32 7.08
N ALA A 23 1.60 0.78 6.05
CA ALA A 23 2.17 -0.27 5.22
C ALA A 23 3.39 0.18 4.40
N VAL A 24 3.46 1.46 4.01
CA VAL A 24 4.66 2.05 3.38
C VAL A 24 5.83 2.13 4.36
N LYS A 25 5.58 2.29 5.67
CA LYS A 25 6.62 2.34 6.72
C LYS A 25 7.09 0.96 7.19
N VAL A 26 6.24 -0.06 7.11
CA VAL A 26 6.49 -1.40 7.69
C VAL A 26 7.01 -2.46 6.69
N ASP A 27 7.23 -2.12 5.42
CA ASP A 27 7.81 -3.03 4.41
C ASP A 27 9.01 -3.85 4.94
N PRO A 28 9.03 -5.20 4.81
CA PRO A 28 8.23 -6.03 3.88
C PRO A 28 6.96 -6.64 4.50
N VAL A 29 5.79 -6.12 4.12
CA VAL A 29 4.49 -6.76 4.39
C VAL A 29 3.92 -7.32 3.09
N ALA A 30 3.55 -8.59 3.03
CA ALA A 30 3.04 -9.20 1.80
C ALA A 30 1.60 -8.75 1.51
N GLY A 31 1.21 -8.80 0.23
CA GLY A 31 -0.18 -8.59 -0.22
C GLY A 31 -0.59 -7.12 -0.42
N ILE A 32 -1.91 -6.90 -0.49
CA ILE A 32 -2.52 -5.58 -0.73
C ILE A 32 -2.80 -4.89 0.59
N TRP A 33 -2.24 -3.70 0.76
CA TRP A 33 -2.45 -2.83 1.92
C TRP A 33 -2.73 -1.42 1.44
N GLY A 34 -3.80 -0.80 1.96
CA GLY A 34 -4.18 0.56 1.58
C GLY A 34 -4.38 0.75 0.07
N GLY A 35 -4.83 -0.30 -0.64
CA GLY A 35 -5.01 -0.28 -2.10
C GLY A 35 -3.73 -0.42 -2.92
N ALA A 36 -2.58 -0.71 -2.30
CA ALA A 36 -1.29 -0.86 -2.96
C ALA A 36 -0.70 -2.27 -2.78
N THR A 37 -0.11 -2.79 -3.84
CA THR A 37 0.78 -3.96 -3.84
C THR A 37 2.10 -3.64 -3.15
N GLU A 38 2.86 -4.67 -2.81
CA GLU A 38 4.20 -4.52 -2.23
C GLU A 38 5.15 -3.69 -3.12
N SER A 39 5.17 -3.97 -4.43
CA SER A 39 5.98 -3.21 -5.38
C SER A 39 5.57 -1.74 -5.46
N GLU A 40 4.27 -1.45 -5.45
CA GLU A 40 3.76 -0.07 -5.42
C GLU A 40 4.16 0.64 -4.13
N ARG A 41 4.09 -0.03 -2.97
CA ARG A 41 4.52 0.57 -1.70
C ARG A 41 6.02 0.81 -1.64
N ARG A 42 6.84 -0.08 -2.22
CA ARG A 42 8.28 0.14 -2.36
C ARG A 42 8.61 1.35 -3.23
N ALA A 43 7.88 1.54 -4.33
CA ALA A 43 8.02 2.75 -5.14
C ALA A 43 7.60 4.01 -4.37
N MET A 44 6.48 3.97 -3.63
CA MET A 44 6.03 5.08 -2.79
C MET A 44 7.03 5.44 -1.69
N ARG A 45 7.67 4.46 -1.05
CA ARG A 45 8.71 4.70 -0.04
C ARG A 45 9.89 5.46 -0.63
N ARG A 46 10.36 5.10 -1.84
CA ARG A 46 11.44 5.81 -2.53
C ARG A 46 11.09 7.26 -2.85
N VAL A 47 9.83 7.53 -3.22
CA VAL A 47 9.36 8.91 -3.46
C VAL A 47 9.20 9.69 -2.15
N ARG A 48 8.78 9.03 -1.07
CA ARG A 48 8.53 9.66 0.25
C ARG A 48 9.79 9.85 1.08
N ASP A 49 10.83 9.03 0.88
CA ASP A 49 12.13 9.19 1.54
C ASP A 49 13.12 9.81 0.56
N PRO A 50 13.41 11.13 0.66
CA PRO A 50 14.34 11.81 -0.24
C PRO A 50 15.80 11.37 -0.08
N ARG A 51 16.08 10.40 0.82
CA ARG A 51 17.43 9.94 1.16
C ARG A 51 17.75 8.52 0.63
N HIS A 52 16.85 7.92 -0.16
CA HIS A 52 16.98 6.56 -0.71
C HIS A 52 17.28 6.59 -2.21
#